data_AF-A0A7S2JD60-F1
#
_entry.id   AF-A0A7S2JD60-F1
#
_cell.length_a   1.000
_cell.length_b   1.000
_cell.length_c   1.000
_cell.angle_alpha   90.00
_cell.angle_beta   90.00
_cell.angle_gamma   90.00
#
_symmetry.space_group_name_H-M   'P 1'
#
loop_
_entity.id
_entity.type
_entity.pdbx_description
1 polymer ?
#
loop_
_entity_poly.entity_id
_entity_poly.type
_entity_poly.pdbx_seq_one_letter_code
_entity_poly.pdbx_strand_id
1 'polypeptide(L)'
;DEQMEAAPVVRSISAAASAQENFSPELLKMYYGRLFPANLMCRWLSYGSQHDENASTHLLHRREFSFTTGDDVYIRYLSYEDAAGLKKDLLNKLPHKIDIGAIFSAAPRDHKKFKLFEPQQREFI
;
A
#
# COMPACT_ATOMS: atom_id res chain seq x y z
N ASP A 1 -43.23 24.45 49.18
CA ASP A 1 -43.51 23.55 48.05
C ASP A 1 -43.51 24.35 46.77
N GLU A 2 -42.66 24.18 45.77
CA GLU A 2 -41.47 23.36 45.56
C GLU A 2 -40.76 24.05 44.39
N GLN A 3 -39.56 24.62 44.61
CA GLN A 3 -38.75 25.16 43.51
C GLN A 3 -38.06 23.97 42.85
N MET A 4 -38.52 23.57 41.66
CA MET A 4 -37.82 22.58 40.85
C MET A 4 -36.63 23.24 40.16
N GLU A 5 -35.45 23.04 40.74
CA GLU A 5 -34.16 23.37 40.15
C GLU A 5 -33.91 22.45 38.95
N ALA A 6 -33.85 23.02 37.74
CA ALA A 6 -33.56 22.26 36.53
C ALA A 6 -32.08 21.85 36.51
N ALA A 7 -31.82 20.53 36.53
CA ALA A 7 -30.49 19.94 36.44
C ALA A 7 -29.72 20.42 35.18
N PRO A 8 -28.39 20.53 35.23
CA PRO A 8 -27.61 20.99 34.10
C PRO A 8 -27.71 19.98 32.96
N VAL A 9 -28.12 20.44 31.78
CA VAL A 9 -28.07 19.66 30.55
C VAL A 9 -26.60 19.44 30.20
N VAL A 10 -26.07 18.28 30.60
CA VAL A 10 -24.76 17.81 30.17
C VAL A 10 -24.86 17.61 28.67
N ARG A 11 -24.30 18.54 27.89
CA ARG A 11 -24.14 18.37 26.44
C ARG A 11 -23.32 17.10 26.24
N SER A 12 -23.95 16.07 25.68
CA SER A 12 -23.22 14.90 25.20
C SER A 12 -22.25 15.38 24.13
N ILE A 13 -20.96 15.42 24.47
CA ILE A 13 -19.92 15.60 23.47
C ILE A 13 -20.03 14.35 22.59
N SER A 14 -20.55 14.50 21.38
CA SER A 14 -20.63 13.38 20.45
C SER A 14 -19.20 12.89 20.20
N ALA A 15 -18.90 11.67 20.65
CA ALA A 15 -17.64 10.97 20.41
C ALA A 15 -17.40 10.62 18.92
N ALA A 16 -18.16 11.22 18.00
CA ALA A 16 -18.10 11.01 16.57
C ALA A 16 -17.27 12.10 15.83
N ALA A 17 -16.61 12.99 16.56
CA ALA A 17 -15.81 14.08 15.99
C ALA A 17 -14.29 13.92 16.21
N SER A 18 -13.77 12.70 16.36
CA SER A 18 -12.36 12.47 16.73
C SER A 18 -11.70 11.31 16.00
N ALA A 19 -11.68 11.32 14.66
CA ALA A 19 -10.72 10.54 13.87
C ALA A 19 -10.50 11.04 12.43
N GLN A 20 -10.90 12.26 12.08
CA GLN A 20 -10.32 12.89 10.89
C GLN A 20 -8.96 13.48 11.30
N GLU A 21 -8.04 12.59 11.69
CA GLU A 21 -6.62 12.90 11.65
C GLU A 21 -6.36 13.44 10.24
N ASN A 22 -6.08 14.73 10.11
CA ASN A 22 -5.83 15.35 8.82
C ASN A 22 -4.68 14.59 8.15
N PHE A 23 -4.96 13.90 7.05
CA PHE A 23 -3.95 13.19 6.29
C PHE A 23 -2.85 14.17 5.85
N SER A 24 -1.59 13.88 6.19
CA SER A 24 -0.44 14.71 5.80
C SER A 24 0.40 13.99 4.73
N PRO A 25 0.47 14.55 3.51
CA PRO A 25 1.37 14.08 2.46
C PRO A 25 2.85 14.09 2.88
N GLU A 26 3.25 15.05 3.73
CA GLU A 26 4.61 15.16 4.26
C GLU A 26 4.95 13.99 5.18
N LEU A 27 4.03 13.60 6.07
CA LEU A 27 4.19 12.42 6.91
C LEU A 27 4.24 11.14 6.08
N LEU A 28 3.38 11.01 5.06
CA LEU A 28 3.41 9.86 4.16
C LEU A 28 4.75 9.77 3.40
N LYS A 29 5.25 10.90 2.88
CA LYS A 29 6.54 10.97 2.21
C LYS A 29 7.69 10.62 3.15
N MET A 30 7.66 11.10 4.40
CA MET A 30 8.64 10.74 5.42
C MET A 30 8.58 9.24 5.73
N TYR A 31 7.38 8.68 5.88
CA TYR A 31 7.16 7.26 6.12
C TYR A 31 7.77 6.43 5.00
N TYR A 32 7.47 6.69 3.73
CA TYR A 32 8.08 5.98 2.60
C TYR A 32 9.58 6.23 2.47
N GLY A 33 10.06 7.40 2.85
CA GLY A 33 11.48 7.75 2.78
C GLY A 33 12.34 7.05 3.83
N ARG A 34 11.80 6.84 5.04
CA ARG A 34 12.59 6.46 6.23
C ARG A 34 12.13 5.18 6.92
N LEU A 35 10.84 4.88 6.91
CA LEU A 35 10.25 3.83 7.76
C LEU A 35 9.71 2.64 6.98
N PHE A 36 9.14 2.86 5.79
CA PHE A 36 8.57 1.79 4.99
C PHE A 36 9.65 0.75 4.62
N PRO A 37 9.46 -0.54 4.97
CA PRO A 37 10.51 -1.55 4.87
C PRO A 37 10.60 -2.15 3.45
N ALA A 38 10.88 -1.32 2.43
CA ALA A 38 10.86 -1.73 1.02
C ALA A 38 11.73 -2.97 0.74
N ASN A 39 12.93 -3.05 1.32
CA ASN A 39 13.82 -4.21 1.17
C ASN A 39 13.20 -5.50 1.72
N LEU A 40 12.56 -5.44 2.89
CA LEU A 40 11.91 -6.60 3.51
C LEU A 40 10.67 -7.03 2.71
N MET A 41 9.88 -6.06 2.24
CA MET A 41 8.71 -6.31 1.40
C MET A 41 9.09 -7.00 0.09
N CYS A 42 10.10 -6.46 -0.62
CA CYS A 42 10.57 -7.06 -1.86
C CYS A 42 11.13 -8.47 -1.63
N ARG A 43 11.92 -8.68 -0.57
CA ARG A 43 12.45 -10.01 -0.21
C ARG A 43 11.33 -11.01 0.08
N TRP A 44 10.30 -10.60 0.81
CA TRP A 44 9.14 -11.43 1.09
C TRP A 44 8.40 -11.80 -0.20
N LEU A 45 8.04 -10.80 -1.00
CA LEU A 45 7.20 -10.98 -2.19
C LEU A 45 7.93 -11.61 -3.38
N SER A 46 9.25 -11.65 -3.33
CA SER A 46 10.09 -12.42 -4.24
C SER A 46 10.29 -13.87 -3.80
N TYR A 47 9.77 -14.28 -2.64
CA TYR A 47 10.04 -15.57 -2.00
C TYR A 47 11.55 -15.85 -1.80
N GLY A 48 12.34 -14.80 -1.55
CA GLY A 48 13.77 -14.95 -1.30
C GLY A 48 14.04 -15.62 0.06
N SER A 49 15.02 -16.52 0.12
CA SER A 49 15.51 -17.11 1.39
C SER A 49 16.77 -16.40 1.88
N GLN A 50 17.10 -16.50 3.17
CA GLN A 50 18.36 -15.93 3.70
C GLN A 50 19.62 -16.52 3.07
N HIS A 51 19.52 -17.71 2.45
CA HIS A 51 20.64 -18.43 1.85
C HIS A 51 20.64 -18.40 0.33
N ASP A 52 19.67 -17.72 -0.28
CA ASP A 52 19.54 -17.65 -1.72
C ASP A 52 19.47 -16.19 -2.16
N GLU A 53 20.65 -15.64 -2.46
CA GLU A 53 20.76 -14.27 -2.96
C GLU A 53 20.03 -14.09 -4.31
N ASN A 54 19.84 -15.16 -5.08
CA ASN A 54 19.28 -15.13 -6.44
C ASN A 54 17.78 -15.51 -6.49
N ALA A 55 17.23 -16.25 -5.53
CA ALA A 55 15.79 -16.57 -5.47
C ALA A 55 14.91 -15.31 -5.56
N SER A 56 15.42 -14.20 -5.01
CA SER A 56 14.72 -12.92 -4.97
C SER A 56 14.56 -12.22 -6.34
N THR A 57 15.26 -12.68 -7.37
CA THR A 57 15.30 -11.99 -8.67
C THR A 57 14.22 -12.42 -9.65
N HIS A 58 13.64 -13.63 -9.51
CA HIS A 58 12.81 -14.19 -10.58
C HIS A 58 11.33 -13.84 -10.52
N LEU A 59 10.77 -13.52 -9.35
CA LEU A 59 9.31 -13.40 -9.20
C LEU A 59 8.82 -11.97 -8.96
N LEU A 60 9.66 -11.10 -8.39
CA LEU A 60 9.26 -9.73 -8.05
C LEU A 60 8.85 -8.93 -9.28
N HIS A 61 9.60 -9.06 -10.38
CA HIS A 61 9.32 -8.33 -11.62
C HIS A 61 7.97 -8.72 -12.25
N ARG A 62 7.43 -9.88 -11.88
CA ARG A 62 6.13 -10.44 -12.31
C ARG A 62 5.02 -10.24 -11.27
N ARG A 63 5.35 -9.79 -10.06
CA ARG A 63 4.38 -9.47 -9.01
C ARG A 63 3.66 -8.16 -9.35
N GLU A 64 2.35 -8.19 -9.33
CA GLU A 64 1.53 -6.98 -9.43
C GLU A 64 1.50 -6.24 -8.08
N PHE A 65 1.72 -4.93 -8.16
CA PHE A 65 1.32 -3.97 -7.16
C PHE A 65 0.25 -3.06 -7.76
N SER A 66 -0.65 -2.56 -6.92
CA SER A 66 -1.54 -1.47 -7.27
C SER A 66 -1.50 -0.38 -6.21
N PHE A 67 -1.61 0.87 -6.65
CA PHE A 67 -1.57 2.05 -5.81
C PHE A 67 -2.90 2.79 -5.91
N THR A 68 -3.45 3.22 -4.78
CA THR A 68 -4.52 4.23 -4.75
C THR A 68 -3.94 5.51 -4.19
N THR A 69 -4.02 6.62 -4.94
CA THR A 69 -3.53 7.95 -4.51
C THR A 69 -4.65 8.75 -3.82
N GLY A 70 -4.34 9.95 -3.33
CA GLY A 70 -5.30 10.76 -2.55
C GLY A 70 -6.55 11.21 -3.28
N ASP A 71 -6.50 11.31 -4.61
CA ASP A 71 -7.66 11.62 -5.45
C ASP A 71 -8.43 10.33 -5.85
N ASP A 72 -8.27 9.25 -5.07
CA ASP A 72 -8.78 7.90 -5.35
C ASP A 72 -8.39 7.35 -6.74
N VAL A 73 -7.33 7.89 -7.34
CA VAL A 73 -6.81 7.36 -8.61
C VAL A 73 -6.16 6.01 -8.34
N TYR A 74 -6.73 4.97 -8.95
CA TYR A 74 -6.26 3.60 -8.86
C TYR A 74 -5.34 3.24 -10.03
N ILE A 75 -4.08 2.93 -9.70
CA ILE A 75 -3.02 2.61 -10.65
C ILE A 75 -2.69 1.12 -10.49
N ARG A 76 -3.09 0.31 -11.48
CA ARG A 76 -2.85 -1.13 -11.51
C ARG A 76 -1.64 -1.51 -12.35
N TYR A 77 -1.29 -2.79 -12.28
CA TYR A 77 -0.26 -3.42 -13.10
C TYR A 77 1.11 -2.75 -12.94
N LEU A 78 1.42 -2.30 -11.73
CA LEU A 78 2.78 -1.91 -11.37
C LEU A 78 3.59 -3.17 -11.08
N SER A 79 4.87 -3.17 -11.42
CA SER A 79 5.82 -4.21 -11.01
C SER A 79 7.24 -3.65 -10.96
N TYR A 80 8.09 -4.29 -10.15
CA TYR A 80 9.40 -3.75 -9.79
C TYR A 80 10.48 -4.82 -9.91
N GLU A 81 11.67 -4.42 -10.37
CA GLU A 81 12.85 -5.30 -10.38
C GLU A 81 13.46 -5.42 -8.98
N ASP A 82 13.41 -4.34 -8.19
CA ASP A 82 14.07 -4.25 -6.90
C ASP A 82 13.35 -3.28 -5.94
N ALA A 83 13.85 -3.23 -4.69
CA ALA A 83 13.35 -2.33 -3.65
C ALA A 83 13.62 -0.85 -3.92
N ALA A 84 14.66 -0.51 -4.71
CA ALA A 84 14.97 0.86 -5.07
C ALA A 84 13.92 1.43 -6.02
N GLY A 85 13.49 0.64 -7.01
CA GLY A 85 12.39 0.94 -7.92
C GLY A 85 11.07 1.13 -7.19
N LEU A 86 10.72 0.21 -6.28
CA LEU A 86 9.52 0.34 -5.44
C LEU A 86 9.58 1.62 -4.61
N LYS A 87 10.68 1.87 -3.90
CA LYS A 87 10.84 3.05 -3.03
C LYS A 87 10.76 4.36 -3.82
N LYS A 88 11.39 4.42 -5.00
CA LYS A 88 11.30 5.58 -5.90
C LYS A 88 9.85 5.89 -6.26
N ASP A 89 9.08 4.87 -6.60
CA ASP A 89 7.68 5.02 -6.98
C ASP A 89 6.77 5.41 -5.82
N LEU A 90 6.99 4.83 -4.63
CA LEU A 90 6.28 5.23 -3.41
C LEU A 90 6.49 6.71 -3.09
N LEU A 91 7.72 7.20 -3.21
CA LEU A 91 8.06 8.62 -2.95
C LEU A 91 7.52 9.58 -4.01
N ASN A 92 7.41 9.12 -5.27
CA ASN A 92 6.91 9.94 -6.37
C ASN A 92 5.39 10.00 -6.43
N LYS A 93 4.72 8.87 -6.15
CA LYS A 93 3.26 8.72 -6.30
C LYS A 93 2.50 8.93 -5.00
N LEU A 94 3.18 8.82 -3.84
CA LEU A 94 2.62 8.95 -2.50
C LEU A 94 1.26 8.23 -2.35
N PRO A 95 1.20 6.90 -2.60
CA PRO A 95 -0.05 6.18 -2.52
C PRO A 95 -0.61 6.17 -1.10
N HIS A 96 -1.92 6.31 -0.95
CA HIS A 96 -2.64 6.14 0.31
C HIS A 96 -2.91 4.66 0.60
N LYS A 97 -3.04 3.84 -0.44
CA LYS A 97 -3.24 2.38 -0.35
C LYS A 97 -2.29 1.66 -1.29
N ILE A 98 -1.80 0.51 -0.83
CA ILE A 98 -0.96 -0.41 -1.62
C ILE A 98 -1.66 -1.77 -1.59
N ASP A 99 -2.06 -2.25 -2.76
CA ASP A 99 -2.59 -3.59 -2.93
C ASP A 99 -1.54 -4.52 -3.56
N ILE A 100 -1.46 -5.74 -3.06
CA ILE A 100 -0.54 -6.77 -3.55
C ILE A 100 -1.35 -7.77 -4.37
N GLY A 101 -1.06 -7.82 -5.67
CA GLY A 101 -1.74 -8.68 -6.63
C GLY A 101 -1.02 -10.03 -6.83
N ALA A 102 -1.33 -10.72 -7.92
CA ALA A 102 -0.73 -12.00 -8.26
C ALA A 102 0.69 -11.86 -8.86
N ILE A 103 1.41 -12.98 -8.95
CA ILE A 103 2.49 -13.18 -9.91
C ILE A 103 1.86 -13.56 -11.25
N PHE A 104 2.16 -12.80 -12.29
CA PHE A 104 1.59 -13.01 -13.63
C PHE A 104 2.56 -13.71 -14.57
N SER A 105 2.05 -14.43 -15.58
CA SER A 105 2.40 -14.25 -16.99
C SER A 105 3.79 -13.74 -17.38
N ALA A 106 3.88 -12.42 -17.34
CA ALA A 106 5.03 -11.58 -17.64
C ALA A 106 5.00 -10.40 -16.66
N ALA A 107 5.90 -9.42 -16.81
CA ALA A 107 5.89 -8.24 -15.96
C ALA A 107 4.56 -7.46 -16.12
N PRO A 108 3.79 -7.22 -15.03
CA PRO A 108 2.54 -6.46 -15.09
C PRO A 108 2.67 -5.09 -15.77
N ARG A 109 3.78 -4.38 -15.55
CA ARG A 109 4.03 -3.07 -16.21
C ARG A 109 4.01 -3.14 -17.75
N ASP A 110 4.25 -4.32 -18.30
CA ASP A 110 4.31 -4.61 -19.73
C ASP A 110 3.08 -5.35 -20.26
N HIS A 111 2.01 -5.52 -19.46
CA HIS A 111 0.82 -6.33 -19.80
C HIS A 111 0.26 -6.07 -21.21
N LYS A 112 0.27 -4.81 -21.67
CA LYS A 112 -0.24 -4.41 -22.99
C LYS A 112 0.56 -4.98 -24.18
N LYS A 113 1.78 -5.46 -23.95
CA LYS A 113 2.64 -6.07 -24.98
C LYS A 113 2.28 -7.52 -25.28
N PHE A 114 1.51 -8.17 -24.40
CA PHE A 114 1.21 -9.60 -24.48
C PHE A 114 -0.25 -9.82 -24.89
N LYS A 115 -0.47 -10.75 -25.83
CA LYS A 115 -1.83 -11.20 -26.20
C LYS A 115 -2.46 -12.06 -25.11
N LEU A 116 -1.63 -12.86 -24.43
CA LEU A 116 -2.02 -13.69 -23.30
C LEU A 116 -1.22 -13.23 -22.08
N PHE A 117 -1.93 -12.72 -21.07
CA PHE A 117 -1.37 -12.22 -19.83
C PHE A 117 -2.29 -12.66 -18.70
N GLU A 118 -1.80 -13.58 -17.86
CA GLU A 118 -2.64 -14.29 -16.89
C GLU A 118 -1.98 -14.39 -15.51
N PRO A 119 -2.76 -14.34 -14.41
CA PRO A 119 -2.24 -14.59 -13.07
C PRO A 119 -1.89 -16.08 -12.93
N GLN A 120 -0.73 -16.38 -12.35
CA GLN A 120 -0.24 -17.75 -12.18
C GLN A 120 -0.20 -18.18 -10.72
N GLN A 121 0.22 -17.29 -9.81
CA GLN A 121 0.39 -17.61 -8.40
C GLN A 121 0.00 -16.41 -7.53
N ARG A 122 -0.55 -16.69 -6.36
CA ARG A 122 -0.75 -15.70 -5.29
C ARG A 122 -0.75 -16.43 -3.96
N GLU A 123 -0.38 -15.73 -2.91
CA GLU A 123 -0.57 -16.17 -1.54
C GLU A 123 -2.04 -16.51 -1.29
N PHE A 124 -2.27 -17.56 -0.50
CA PHE A 124 -3.57 -17.82 0.08
C PHE A 124 -3.84 -16.77 1.16
N ILE A 125 -4.98 -16.10 1.08
CA ILE A 125 -5.38 -14.99 1.96
C ILE A 125 -6.66 -15.38 2.67
#